data_AF-A0A7Y3F4C9-F1
#
_entry.id   AF-A0A7Y3F4C9-F1
#
_cell.length_a   1.000
_cell.length_b   1.000
_cell.length_c   1.000
_cell.angle_alpha   90.00
_cell.angle_beta   90.00
_cell.angle_gamma   90.00
#
_symmetry.space_group_name_H-M   'P 1'
#
loop_
_entity.id
_entity.type
_entity.pdbx_description
1 polymer ?
#
loop_
_entity_poly.entity_id
_entity_poly.type
_entity_poly.pdbx_seq_one_letter_code
_entity_poly.pdbx_strand_id
1 'polypeptide(L)'
;MNIENMKLSIYLVLLLFLVKVQAQESLTYQKPSKEILELVDVPRAPSVIVDDNKDFMVLLYRDAFKSIEEISQEELRLGGLRINPKTNIGSRVTYYNNLKIKPVHSNESEVIQVSGLPEEPKLTNFSFSPDQKKIACTNTT
;
A
#
# COMPACT_ATOMS: atom_id res chain seq x y z
N MET A 1 26.78 61.09 -18.72
CA MET A 1 26.78 59.62 -18.95
C MET A 1 26.26 59.38 -20.35
N ASN A 2 27.03 58.74 -21.23
CA ASN A 2 26.72 58.66 -22.66
C ASN A 2 25.50 57.75 -22.92
N ILE A 3 24.58 58.16 -23.79
CA ILE A 3 23.29 57.45 -24.02
C ILE A 3 23.54 56.01 -24.48
N GLU A 4 24.61 55.78 -25.24
CA GLU A 4 25.01 54.45 -25.69
C GLU A 4 25.44 53.53 -24.54
N ASN A 5 26.14 54.07 -23.54
CA ASN A 5 26.55 53.30 -22.36
C ASN A 5 25.34 52.91 -21.48
N MET A 6 24.29 53.74 -21.48
CA MET A 6 23.03 53.45 -20.78
C MET A 6 22.23 52.34 -21.48
N LYS A 7 22.17 52.34 -22.82
CA LYS A 7 21.53 51.28 -23.60
C LYS A 7 22.26 49.94 -23.43
N LEU A 8 23.59 49.96 -23.48
CA LEU A 8 24.42 48.77 -23.28
C LEU A 8 24.19 48.15 -21.88
N SER A 9 24.10 48.99 -20.85
CA SER A 9 23.80 48.53 -19.48
C SER A 9 22.41 47.89 -19.39
N ILE A 10 21.40 48.45 -20.07
CA ILE A 10 20.05 47.89 -20.10
C ILE A 10 20.03 46.53 -20.81
N TYR A 11 20.72 46.38 -21.95
CA TYR A 11 20.82 45.09 -22.63
C TYR A 11 21.55 44.04 -21.79
N LEU A 12 22.58 44.45 -21.05
CA LEU A 12 23.31 43.56 -20.15
C LEU A 12 22.42 43.04 -19.00
N VAL A 13 21.60 43.92 -18.42
CA VAL A 13 20.63 43.54 -17.39
C VAL A 13 19.55 42.62 -17.95
N LEU A 14 19.06 42.87 -19.17
CA LEU A 14 18.06 42.01 -19.81
C LEU A 14 18.62 40.61 -20.12
N LEU A 15 19.90 40.51 -20.48
CA LEU A 15 20.62 39.25 -20.70
C LEU A 15 20.74 38.42 -19.41
N LEU A 16 20.93 39.07 -18.27
CA LEU A 16 20.98 38.41 -16.95
C LEU A 16 19.65 37.75 -16.55
N PHE A 17 18.51 38.29 -17.00
CA PHE A 17 17.18 37.69 -16.74
C PHE A 17 16.85 36.46 -17.61
N LEU A 18 17.65 36.16 -18.64
CA LEU A 18 17.48 34.98 -19.50
C LEU A 18 18.13 33.72 -18.92
N VAL A 19 18.91 33.85 -17.84
CA VAL A 19 19.50 32.70 -17.15
C VAL A 19 18.39 31.96 -16.41
N LYS A 20 18.05 30.75 -16.88
CA LYS A 20 17.09 29.89 -16.21
C LYS A 20 17.64 29.44 -14.86
N VAL A 21 17.18 30.08 -13.78
CA VAL A 21 17.43 29.62 -12.42
C VAL A 21 16.69 28.29 -12.22
N GLN A 22 17.43 27.19 -12.04
CA GLN A 22 16.84 25.90 -11.65
C GLN A 22 16.54 25.92 -10.15
N ALA A 23 15.42 26.56 -9.77
CA ALA A 23 14.93 26.57 -8.39
C ALA A 23 13.97 25.39 -8.08
N GLN A 24 13.64 24.58 -9.08
CA GLN A 24 12.75 23.43 -8.93
C GLN A 24 13.59 22.16 -8.77
N GLU A 25 13.79 21.75 -7.52
CA GLU A 25 14.26 20.40 -7.23
C GLU A 25 13.10 19.44 -7.47
N SER A 26 13.28 18.46 -8.38
CA SER A 26 12.32 17.37 -8.51
C SER A 26 12.52 16.40 -7.34
N LEU A 27 11.94 16.73 -6.19
CA LEU A 27 12.00 15.84 -5.04
C LEU A 27 11.27 14.54 -5.38
N THR A 28 12.01 13.44 -5.37
CA THR A 28 11.44 12.09 -5.37
C THR A 28 10.75 11.82 -4.03
N TYR A 29 9.96 10.74 -3.94
CA TYR A 29 9.31 10.35 -2.69
C TYR A 29 10.32 10.25 -1.56
N GLN A 30 10.12 11.05 -0.50
CA GLN A 30 11.03 11.12 0.64
C GLN A 30 10.61 10.12 1.70
N LYS A 31 11.59 9.39 2.25
CA LYS A 31 11.38 8.57 3.44
C LYS A 31 11.54 9.43 4.69
N PRO A 32 10.74 9.18 5.75
CA PRO A 32 10.94 9.85 7.03
C PRO A 32 12.30 9.45 7.64
N SER A 33 12.68 10.10 8.75
CA SER A 33 13.89 9.69 9.49
C SER A 33 13.79 8.24 9.95
N LYS A 34 14.94 7.62 10.19
CA LYS A 34 15.02 6.19 10.51
C LYS A 34 14.21 5.84 11.76
N GLU A 35 14.24 6.69 12.79
CA GLU A 35 13.54 6.47 14.05
C GLU A 35 12.02 6.43 13.85
N ILE A 36 11.48 7.33 13.02
CA ILE A 36 10.04 7.33 12.68
C ILE A 36 9.71 6.11 11.83
N LEU A 37 10.59 5.77 10.88
CA LEU A 37 10.37 4.62 10.01
C LEU A 37 10.30 3.32 10.81
N GLU A 38 11.21 3.09 11.77
CA GLU A 38 11.22 1.89 12.62
C GLU A 38 9.99 1.78 13.52
N LEU A 39 9.42 2.91 13.96
CA LEU A 39 8.18 2.93 14.74
C LEU A 39 6.95 2.56 13.90
N VAL A 40 6.97 2.90 12.63
CA VAL A 40 5.82 2.77 11.71
C VAL A 40 5.88 1.45 10.94
N ASP A 41 7.07 1.00 10.57
CA ASP A 41 7.34 -0.21 9.79
C ASP A 41 7.42 -1.45 10.70
N VAL A 42 6.38 -1.68 11.49
CA VAL A 42 6.24 -2.83 12.36
C VAL A 42 5.19 -3.80 11.82
N PRO A 43 5.39 -5.13 11.94
CA PRO A 43 4.37 -6.10 11.56
C PRO A 43 3.08 -5.87 12.34
N ARG A 44 1.97 -5.74 11.62
CA ARG A 44 0.65 -5.62 12.22
C ARG A 44 0.25 -6.95 12.87
N ALA A 45 -0.43 -6.87 14.02
CA ALA A 45 -1.12 -8.03 14.57
C ALA A 45 -2.13 -8.59 13.53
N PRO A 46 -2.21 -9.92 13.36
CA PRO A 46 -3.12 -10.52 12.40
C PRO A 46 -4.57 -10.34 12.82
N SER A 47 -5.47 -10.29 11.84
CA SER A 47 -6.89 -10.55 12.08
C SER A 47 -7.07 -12.04 12.32
N VAL A 48 -8.06 -12.43 13.13
CA VAL A 48 -8.30 -13.84 13.45
C VAL A 48 -9.73 -14.21 13.04
N ILE A 49 -9.85 -15.31 12.31
CA ILE A 49 -11.10 -16.03 12.12
C ILE A 49 -10.96 -17.41 12.77
N VAL A 50 -12.03 -17.93 13.35
CA VAL A 50 -12.03 -19.18 14.11
C VAL A 50 -13.18 -20.04 13.61
N ASP A 51 -12.99 -21.35 13.59
CA ASP A 51 -14.08 -22.29 13.36
C ASP A 51 -15.08 -22.30 14.53
N ASP A 52 -16.29 -22.82 14.29
CA ASP A 52 -17.37 -22.81 15.29
C ASP A 52 -17.02 -23.59 16.56
N ASN A 53 -16.27 -24.70 16.42
CA ASN A 53 -15.84 -25.54 17.54
C ASN A 53 -14.65 -24.96 18.30
N LYS A 54 -14.01 -23.92 17.75
CA LYS A 54 -12.78 -23.32 18.28
C LYS A 54 -11.63 -24.32 18.35
N ASP A 55 -11.54 -25.23 17.40
CA ASP A 55 -10.41 -26.14 17.28
C ASP A 55 -9.23 -25.43 16.58
N PHE A 56 -9.51 -24.54 15.62
CA PHE A 56 -8.52 -23.88 14.76
C PHE A 56 -8.77 -22.39 14.58
N MET A 57 -7.71 -21.60 14.79
CA MET A 57 -7.65 -20.19 14.39
C MET A 57 -6.92 -20.05 13.06
N VAL A 58 -7.44 -19.21 12.19
CA VAL A 58 -6.72 -18.74 11.00
C VAL A 58 -6.35 -17.29 11.19
N LEU A 59 -5.05 -17.05 11.14
CA LEU A 59 -4.38 -15.77 11.30
C LEU A 59 -4.20 -15.15 9.91
N LEU A 60 -4.89 -14.03 9.68
CA LEU A 60 -4.86 -13.28 8.44
C LEU A 60 -3.92 -12.08 8.59
N TYR A 61 -2.83 -12.07 7.82
CA TYR A 61 -1.82 -11.02 7.87
C TYR A 61 -1.96 -10.06 6.69
N ARG A 62 -1.62 -8.80 6.95
CA ARG A 62 -1.59 -7.74 5.96
C ARG A 62 -0.61 -6.66 6.39
N ASP A 63 -0.15 -5.89 5.42
CA ASP A 63 0.72 -4.75 5.66
C ASP A 63 -0.03 -3.65 6.44
N ALA A 64 0.73 -2.87 7.21
CA ALA A 64 0.20 -1.73 7.94
C ALA A 64 -0.30 -0.64 6.98
N PHE A 65 0.39 -0.48 5.85
CA PHE A 65 0.14 0.52 4.82
C PHE A 65 0.09 -0.12 3.44
N LYS A 66 -0.67 0.51 2.54
CA LYS A 66 -0.67 0.15 1.12
C LYS A 66 0.64 0.60 0.46
N SER A 67 1.10 -0.13 -0.53
CA SER A 67 2.26 0.27 -1.33
C SER A 67 1.95 1.52 -2.15
N ILE A 68 3.00 2.25 -2.57
CA ILE A 68 2.85 3.39 -3.49
C ILE A 68 2.20 2.95 -4.80
N GLU A 69 2.54 1.77 -5.28
CA GLU A 69 1.95 1.20 -6.49
C GLU A 69 0.44 0.98 -6.34
N GLU A 70 -0.02 0.47 -5.19
CA GLU A 70 -1.44 0.21 -4.94
C GLU A 70 -2.25 1.52 -4.84
N ILE A 71 -1.72 2.53 -4.15
CA ILE A 71 -2.41 3.83 -4.02
C ILE A 71 -2.37 4.67 -5.30
N SER A 72 -1.42 4.39 -6.18
CA SER A 72 -1.27 5.08 -7.48
C SER A 72 -2.12 4.46 -8.58
N GLN A 73 -2.82 3.35 -8.30
CA GLN A 73 -3.77 2.76 -9.23
C GLN A 73 -4.90 3.75 -9.57
N GLU A 74 -5.43 3.64 -10.79
CA GLU A 74 -6.54 4.46 -11.24
C GLU A 74 -7.81 4.22 -10.39
N GLU A 75 -8.48 5.31 -10.02
CA GLU A 75 -9.72 5.31 -9.22
C GLU A 75 -10.78 6.15 -9.93
N LEU A 76 -11.83 5.50 -10.42
CA LEU A 76 -13.04 6.18 -10.92
C LEU A 76 -13.90 6.64 -9.76
N ARG A 77 -14.41 7.88 -9.85
CA ARG A 77 -15.28 8.49 -8.84
C ARG A 77 -16.65 8.77 -9.42
N LEU A 78 -17.62 7.90 -9.15
CA LEU A 78 -18.97 7.95 -9.71
C LEU A 78 -20.02 7.92 -8.60
N GLY A 79 -20.83 8.97 -8.49
CA GLY A 79 -21.90 9.03 -7.47
C GLY A 79 -21.41 8.87 -6.02
N GLY A 80 -20.18 9.30 -5.73
CA GLY A 80 -19.55 9.13 -4.40
C GLY A 80 -18.85 7.78 -4.19
N LEU A 81 -19.01 6.83 -5.11
CA LEU A 81 -18.28 5.57 -5.09
C LEU A 81 -16.86 5.75 -5.63
N ARG A 82 -15.95 4.88 -5.19
CA ARG A 82 -14.56 4.81 -5.64
C ARG A 82 -14.31 3.42 -6.23
N ILE A 83 -14.16 3.35 -7.54
CA ILE A 83 -14.17 2.10 -8.29
C ILE A 83 -12.80 1.91 -8.94
N ASN A 84 -12.24 0.71 -8.83
CA ASN A 84 -11.09 0.32 -9.63
C ASN A 84 -11.58 -0.09 -11.04
N PRO A 85 -11.19 0.61 -12.12
CA PRO A 85 -11.70 0.33 -13.46
C PRO A 85 -11.23 -1.00 -14.05
N LYS A 86 -10.10 -1.55 -13.58
CA LYS A 86 -9.57 -2.85 -14.04
C LYS A 86 -10.38 -4.00 -13.46
N THR A 87 -10.73 -3.93 -12.18
CA THR A 87 -11.36 -5.03 -11.44
C THR A 87 -12.86 -4.83 -11.15
N ASN A 88 -13.40 -3.65 -11.46
CA ASN A 88 -14.81 -3.27 -11.24
C ASN A 88 -15.31 -3.44 -9.78
N ILE A 89 -14.39 -3.38 -8.81
CA ILE A 89 -14.69 -3.41 -7.38
C ILE A 89 -14.28 -2.07 -6.73
N GLY A 90 -14.48 -1.93 -5.42
CA GLY A 90 -13.99 -0.78 -4.68
C GLY A 90 -12.47 -0.59 -4.84
N SER A 91 -12.00 0.61 -5.15
CA SER A 91 -10.56 0.89 -5.30
C SER A 91 -9.77 0.81 -3.98
N ARG A 92 -10.47 0.93 -2.85
CA ARG A 92 -9.85 0.98 -1.51
C ARG A 92 -10.05 -0.28 -0.68
N VAL A 93 -10.23 -1.42 -1.33
CA VAL A 93 -10.28 -2.73 -0.68
C VAL A 93 -8.98 -2.98 0.09
N THR A 94 -9.09 -3.63 1.26
CA THR A 94 -7.93 -4.08 2.05
C THR A 94 -7.74 -5.56 1.80
N TYR A 95 -6.53 -5.94 1.39
CA TYR A 95 -6.17 -7.33 1.10
C TYR A 95 -5.33 -7.92 2.22
N TYR A 96 -5.41 -9.24 2.36
CA TYR A 96 -4.50 -10.03 3.18
C TYR A 96 -3.46 -10.71 2.28
N ASN A 97 -2.20 -10.67 2.72
CA ASN A 97 -1.05 -11.13 1.94
C ASN A 97 -0.39 -12.38 2.55
N ASN A 98 -0.85 -12.87 3.70
CA ASN A 98 -0.39 -14.13 4.24
C ASN A 98 -1.43 -14.75 5.18
N LEU A 99 -1.40 -16.08 5.29
CA LEU A 99 -2.26 -16.89 6.13
C LEU A 99 -1.43 -17.85 6.97
N LYS A 100 -1.78 -17.97 8.24
CA LYS A 100 -1.27 -19.04 9.12
C LYS A 100 -2.41 -19.67 9.90
N ILE A 101 -2.22 -20.90 10.36
CA ILE A 101 -3.21 -21.66 11.11
C ILE A 101 -2.62 -21.98 12.49
N LYS A 102 -3.42 -21.84 13.54
CA LYS A 102 -3.02 -22.17 14.91
C LYS A 102 -4.12 -23.01 15.57
N PRO A 103 -3.83 -24.24 16.01
CA PRO A 103 -4.72 -24.98 16.90
C PRO A 103 -4.94 -24.22 18.22
N VAL A 104 -6.17 -24.21 18.73
CA VAL A 104 -6.54 -23.43 19.92
C VAL A 104 -6.22 -24.17 21.21
N HIS A 105 -6.48 -25.48 21.25
CA HIS A 105 -6.50 -26.27 22.48
C HIS A 105 -5.14 -26.86 22.88
N SER A 106 -4.11 -26.78 22.03
CA SER A 106 -2.78 -27.26 22.41
C SER A 106 -1.95 -26.12 23.00
N ASN A 107 -1.45 -26.33 24.22
CA ASN A 107 -0.63 -25.37 24.97
C ASN A 107 0.72 -25.09 24.30
N GLU A 108 1.12 -25.91 23.33
CA GLU A 108 2.38 -25.81 22.57
C GLU A 108 2.10 -25.63 21.06
N SER A 109 0.90 -25.16 20.68
CA SER A 109 0.49 -25.09 19.28
C SER A 109 1.36 -24.11 18.49
N GLU A 110 2.36 -24.63 17.79
CA GLU A 110 3.11 -23.92 16.78
C GLU A 110 2.14 -23.36 15.72
N VAL A 111 2.42 -22.13 15.31
CA VAL A 111 1.68 -21.48 14.22
C VAL A 111 2.16 -22.10 12.91
N ILE A 112 1.24 -22.77 12.20
CA ILE A 112 1.51 -23.46 10.95
C ILE A 112 1.35 -22.48 9.78
N GLN A 113 2.40 -22.33 8.98
CA GLN A 113 2.35 -21.52 7.75
C GLN A 113 1.54 -22.25 6.67
N VAL A 114 0.60 -21.55 6.02
CA VAL A 114 -0.14 -22.09 4.88
C VAL A 114 0.78 -22.13 3.66
N SER A 115 0.83 -23.27 2.98
CA SER A 115 1.60 -23.49 1.74
C SER A 115 0.71 -23.31 0.50
N GLY A 116 1.34 -23.07 -0.66
CA GLY A 116 0.64 -22.95 -1.95
C GLY A 116 -0.10 -21.63 -2.16
N LEU A 117 0.22 -20.59 -1.38
CA LEU A 117 -0.26 -19.24 -1.66
C LEU A 117 0.37 -18.70 -2.97
N PRO A 118 -0.34 -17.88 -3.75
CA PRO A 118 0.24 -17.12 -4.85
C PRO A 118 1.46 -16.28 -4.40
N GLU A 119 2.31 -15.86 -5.34
CA GLU A 119 3.50 -15.05 -5.03
C GLU A 119 3.15 -13.69 -4.41
N GLU A 120 2.14 -13.00 -4.95
CA GLU A 120 1.62 -11.73 -4.43
C GLU A 120 0.12 -11.86 -4.10
N PRO A 121 -0.21 -12.53 -3.00
CA PRO A 121 -1.60 -12.88 -2.70
C PRO A 121 -2.38 -11.61 -2.28
N LYS A 122 -3.53 -11.38 -2.93
CA LYS A 122 -4.47 -10.29 -2.62
C LYS A 122 -5.80 -10.90 -2.18
N LEU A 123 -5.82 -11.40 -0.94
CA LEU A 123 -6.89 -12.26 -0.46
C LEU A 123 -7.97 -11.49 0.30
N THR A 124 -9.24 -11.80 0.01
CA THR A 124 -10.44 -11.23 0.66
C THR A 124 -11.57 -12.27 0.72
N ASN A 125 -12.71 -11.88 1.31
CA ASN A 125 -13.96 -12.66 1.31
C ASN A 125 -13.78 -14.09 1.87
N PHE A 126 -13.15 -14.18 3.03
CA PHE A 126 -12.94 -15.46 3.70
C PHE A 126 -14.24 -16.04 4.22
N SER A 127 -14.49 -17.32 3.95
CA SER A 127 -15.58 -18.06 4.57
C SER A 127 -15.19 -19.50 4.85
N PHE A 128 -15.66 -20.06 5.96
CA PHE A 128 -15.58 -21.48 6.20
C PHE A 128 -16.60 -22.25 5.35
N SER A 129 -16.27 -23.50 5.01
CA SER A 129 -17.26 -24.44 4.49
C SER A 129 -18.27 -24.81 5.58
N PRO A 130 -19.51 -25.23 5.22
CA PRO A 130 -20.52 -25.60 6.22
C PRO A 130 -20.07 -26.72 7.18
N ASP A 131 -19.16 -27.59 6.74
CA ASP A 131 -18.58 -28.66 7.56
C ASP A 131 -17.29 -28.24 8.31
N GLN A 132 -16.91 -26.96 8.24
CA GLN A 132 -15.75 -26.37 8.91
C GLN A 132 -14.37 -26.97 8.53
N LYS A 133 -14.29 -27.76 7.45
CA LYS A 133 -13.04 -28.42 7.03
C LYS A 133 -12.21 -27.63 6.03
N LYS A 134 -12.79 -26.60 5.39
CA LYS A 134 -12.15 -25.81 4.35
C LYS A 134 -12.43 -24.33 4.53
N ILE A 135 -11.56 -23.50 3.98
CA ILE A 135 -11.77 -22.05 3.86
C ILE A 135 -11.72 -21.68 2.38
N ALA A 136 -12.72 -20.92 1.95
CA ALA A 136 -12.73 -20.26 0.66
C ALA A 136 -12.30 -18.80 0.84
N CYS A 137 -11.60 -18.25 -0.15
CA CYS A 137 -11.30 -16.83 -0.26
C CYS A 137 -11.16 -16.45 -1.74
N THR A 138 -11.30 -15.16 -2.04
CA THR A 138 -11.06 -14.62 -3.38
C THR A 138 -9.66 -14.04 -3.46
N ASN A 139 -8.95 -14.27 -4.56
CA ASN A 139 -7.68 -13.64 -4.89
C ASN A 139 -7.87 -12.64 -6.05
N THR A 140 -7.42 -11.39 -5.89
CA THR A 140 -7.51 -10.35 -6.93
C THR A 140 -6.21 -10.23 -7.72
N THR A 141 -6.29 -10.26 -9.06
CA THR A 141 -5.14 -10.20 -10.01
C THR A 141 -5.28 -9.06 -11.02
#